data_AF-A0A9D7M3F5-F1
#
_entry.id   AF-A0A9D7M3F5-F1
#
_cell.length_a   1.000
_cell.length_b   1.000
_cell.length_c   1.000
_cell.angle_alpha   90.00
_cell.angle_beta   90.00
_cell.angle_gamma   90.00
#
_symmetry.space_group_name_H-M   'P 1'
#
loop_
_entity.id
_entity.type
_entity.pdbx_description
1 polymer ?
#
loop_
_entity_poly.entity_id
_entity_poly.type
_entity_poly.pdbx_seq_one_letter_code
_entity_poly.pdbx_strand_id
1 'polypeptide(L)'
;MLISEPDIQWWLQERGYDLSYNNITDHAAMINELQRLGNKNAVLETTTNKGYRKPDNTRHPNSWSIADPVLLIKWLLAQSQ
;
A
#
# COMPACT_ATOMS: atom_id res chain seq x y z
N MET A 1 8.70 3.33 -3.70
CA MET A 1 7.88 2.29 -3.08
C MET A 1 6.45 2.80 -2.96
N LEU A 2 5.47 1.97 -3.31
CA LEU A 2 4.07 2.16 -2.97
C LEU A 2 3.70 1.15 -1.88
N ILE A 3 2.93 1.56 -0.88
CA ILE A 3 2.44 0.68 0.19
C ILE A 3 0.91 0.71 0.16
N SER A 4 0.28 -0.45 0.11
CA SER A 4 -1.18 -0.55 0.00
C SER A 4 -1.72 -1.74 0.79
N GLU A 5 -2.86 -1.58 1.47
CA GLU A 5 -3.61 -2.69 2.06
C GLU A 5 -4.88 -2.89 1.22
N PRO A 6 -4.93 -3.89 0.33
CA PRO A 6 -6.08 -4.04 -0.56
C PRO A 6 -7.37 -4.37 0.20
N ASP A 7 -7.26 -5.21 1.22
CA ASP A 7 -8.35 -5.76 2.07
C ASP A 7 -9.74 -5.77 1.40
N ILE A 8 -9.86 -6.62 0.38
CA ILE A 8 -11.08 -6.74 -0.44
C ILE A 8 -12.30 -7.06 0.42
N GLN A 9 -12.13 -7.93 1.42
CA GLN A 9 -13.22 -8.34 2.30
C GLN A 9 -13.72 -7.18 3.16
N TRP A 10 -12.81 -6.36 3.70
CA TRP A 10 -13.20 -5.16 4.44
C TRP A 10 -13.98 -4.18 3.57
N TRP A 11 -13.52 -3.90 2.35
CA TRP A 11 -14.22 -2.99 1.43
C TRP A 11 -15.61 -3.49 1.02
N LEU A 12 -15.74 -4.80 0.76
CA LEU A 12 -17.04 -5.41 0.48
C LEU A 12 -17.99 -5.29 1.68
N GLN A 13 -17.51 -5.57 2.89
CA GLN A 13 -18.34 -5.58 4.10
C GLN A 13 -18.74 -4.17 4.57
N GLU A 14 -17.79 -3.23 4.60
CA GLU A 14 -17.98 -1.90 5.19
C GLU A 14 -18.55 -0.86 4.23
N ARG A 15 -18.39 -1.11 2.92
CA ARG A 15 -18.73 -0.13 1.87
C ARG A 15 -19.48 -0.73 0.67
N GLY A 16 -19.52 -2.05 0.53
CA GLY A 16 -20.07 -2.70 -0.68
C GLY A 16 -19.23 -2.42 -1.93
N TYR A 17 -17.96 -2.07 -1.76
CA TYR A 17 -17.09 -1.65 -2.85
C TYR A 17 -16.37 -2.85 -3.46
N ASP A 18 -16.32 -2.89 -4.79
CA ASP A 18 -15.43 -3.77 -5.53
C ASP A 18 -14.02 -3.15 -5.67
N LEU A 19 -13.14 -3.86 -6.37
CA LEU A 19 -11.75 -3.42 -6.59
C LEU A 19 -11.62 -2.17 -7.46
N SER A 20 -12.65 -1.77 -8.22
CA SER A 20 -12.62 -0.55 -9.02
C SER A 20 -12.60 0.72 -8.18
N TYR A 21 -13.00 0.62 -6.91
CA TYR A 21 -12.92 1.69 -5.91
C TYR A 21 -11.61 1.68 -5.10
N ASN A 22 -10.67 0.78 -5.42
CA ASN A 22 -9.38 0.66 -4.75
C ASN A 22 -8.23 0.94 -5.73
N ASN A 23 -7.26 1.74 -5.30
CA ASN A 23 -6.09 2.11 -6.11
C ASN A 23 -5.11 0.94 -6.35
N ILE A 24 -5.33 -0.25 -5.76
CA ILE A 24 -4.39 -1.38 -5.86
C ILE A 24 -4.14 -1.82 -7.30
N THR A 25 -5.16 -1.76 -8.16
CA THR A 25 -5.05 -2.10 -9.59
C THR A 25 -4.11 -1.14 -10.31
N ASP A 26 -4.29 0.16 -10.09
CA ASP A 26 -3.45 1.22 -10.64
C ASP A 26 -2.02 1.17 -10.09
N HIS A 27 -1.86 0.92 -8.78
CA HIS A 27 -0.55 0.74 -8.16
C HIS A 27 0.22 -0.41 -8.80
N ALA A 28 -0.44 -1.55 -9.03
CA ALA A 28 0.19 -2.70 -9.67
C ALA A 28 0.58 -2.41 -11.11
N ALA A 29 -0.31 -1.77 -11.89
CA ALA A 29 -0.03 -1.37 -13.26
C ALA A 29 1.15 -0.39 -13.35
N MET A 30 1.18 0.63 -12.48
CA MET A 30 2.24 1.63 -12.42
C MET A 30 3.60 0.99 -12.09
N ILE A 31 3.68 0.15 -11.06
CA ILE A 31 4.93 -0.50 -10.68
C ILE A 31 5.41 -1.45 -11.79
N ASN A 32 4.51 -2.21 -12.40
CA ASN A 32 4.86 -3.07 -13.53
C ASN A 32 5.47 -2.25 -14.69
N GLU A 33 4.84 -1.13 -15.05
CA GLU A 33 5.34 -0.27 -16.12
C GLU A 33 6.71 0.36 -15.78
N LEU A 34 6.89 0.85 -14.56
CA LEU A 34 8.18 1.39 -14.11
C LEU A 34 9.29 0.34 -14.16
N GLN A 35 9.01 -0.89 -13.73
CA GLN A 35 9.99 -1.98 -13.79
C GLN A 35 10.31 -2.41 -15.22
N ARG A 36 9.31 -2.36 -16.12
CA ARG A 36 9.47 -2.61 -17.57
C ARG A 36 10.35 -1.54 -18.22
N LEU A 37 10.23 -0.29 -17.80
CA LEU A 37 11.05 0.84 -18.24
C LEU A 37 12.46 0.88 -17.62
N GLY A 38 12.81 -0.12 -16.80
CA GLY A 38 14.15 -0.27 -16.24
C GLY A 38 14.33 0.23 -14.81
N ASN A 39 13.31 0.82 -14.19
CA ASN A 39 13.37 1.24 -12.79
C ASN A 39 13.16 0.03 -11.86
N LYS A 40 14.25 -0.65 -11.49
CA LYS A 40 14.22 -1.80 -10.57
C LYS A 40 13.98 -1.44 -9.11
N ASN A 41 14.04 -0.15 -8.76
CA ASN A 41 13.78 0.34 -7.40
C ASN A 41 12.28 0.62 -7.16
N ALA A 42 11.47 0.67 -8.22
CA ALA A 42 10.02 0.79 -8.12
C ALA A 42 9.41 -0.53 -7.61
N VAL A 43 8.81 -0.50 -6.42
CA VAL A 43 8.19 -1.66 -5.76
C VAL A 43 6.81 -1.30 -5.21
N LEU A 44 5.90 -2.28 -5.23
CA LEU A 44 4.60 -2.26 -4.54
C LEU A 44 4.66 -3.27 -3.39
N GLU A 45 4.52 -2.77 -2.17
CA GLU A 45 4.44 -3.59 -0.96
C GLU A 45 2.98 -3.65 -0.51
N THR A 46 2.42 -4.86 -0.43
CA THR A 46 1.06 -5.05 0.11
C THR A 46 1.11 -5.42 1.58
N THR A 47 0.21 -4.85 2.38
CA THR A 47 0.07 -5.22 3.80
C THR A 47 -1.21 -6.00 4.04
N THR A 48 -1.29 -6.61 5.23
CA THR A 48 -2.48 -7.31 5.68
C THR A 48 -2.66 -7.05 7.16
N ASN A 49 -3.86 -6.62 7.55
CA ASN A 49 -4.24 -6.39 8.94
C ASN A 49 -3.32 -5.38 9.67
N LYS A 50 -2.85 -4.34 8.98
CA LYS A 50 -2.06 -3.25 9.56
C LYS A 50 -2.83 -1.93 9.65
N GLY A 51 -3.91 -1.79 8.88
CA GLY A 51 -4.66 -0.54 8.79
C GLY A 51 -5.52 -0.25 10.02
N TYR A 52 -4.97 0.50 10.98
CA TYR A 52 -5.67 1.00 12.17
C TYR A 52 -5.38 2.47 12.43
N ARG A 53 -6.42 3.31 12.50
CA ARG A 53 -6.28 4.75 12.79
C ARG A 53 -5.99 4.94 14.28
N LYS A 54 -5.24 5.98 14.61
CA LYS A 54 -4.97 6.41 15.99
C LYS A 54 -5.72 7.72 16.27
N PRO A 55 -6.15 7.97 17.52
CA PRO A 55 -5.90 7.18 18.73
C PRO A 55 -6.91 6.05 18.99
N ASP A 56 -8.05 6.04 18.31
CA ASP A 56 -9.21 5.18 18.58
C ASP A 56 -9.05 3.71 18.16
N ASN A 57 -7.97 3.38 17.44
CA ASN A 57 -7.70 2.06 16.91
C ASN A 57 -8.80 1.56 15.95
N THR A 58 -9.49 2.48 15.27
CA THR A 58 -10.53 2.14 14.28
C THR A 58 -9.88 1.50 13.06
N ARG A 59 -10.38 0.31 12.66
CA ARG A 59 -9.89 -0.40 11.48
C ARG A 59 -10.21 0.39 10.21
N HIS A 60 -9.19 0.59 9.38
CA HIS A 60 -9.36 1.07 8.01
C HIS A 60 -8.12 0.73 7.18
N PRO A 61 -8.23 0.04 6.03
CA PRO A 61 -7.08 -0.43 5.26
C PRO A 61 -6.18 0.72 4.77
N ASN A 62 -6.73 1.87 4.42
CA ASN A 62 -5.94 3.06 4.03
C ASN A 62 -5.40 3.88 5.22
N SER A 63 -5.13 3.27 6.37
CA SER A 63 -4.54 4.00 7.51
C SER A 63 -3.03 4.12 7.35
N TRP A 64 -2.44 5.23 7.82
CA TRP A 64 -0.98 5.41 7.82
C TRP A 64 -0.19 4.31 8.54
N SER A 65 -0.83 3.61 9.47
CA SER A 65 -0.26 2.48 10.20
C SER A 65 0.09 1.26 9.32
N ILE A 66 -0.35 1.23 8.06
CA ILE A 66 0.14 0.22 7.10
C ILE A 66 1.61 0.42 6.75
N ALA A 67 2.12 1.65 6.82
CA ALA A 67 3.52 1.94 6.53
C ALA A 67 4.38 1.71 7.78
N ASP A 68 5.27 0.71 7.73
CA ASP A 68 6.31 0.53 8.75
C ASP A 68 7.37 1.63 8.60
N PRO A 69 7.54 2.52 9.60
CA PRO A 69 8.46 3.65 9.50
C PRO A 69 9.92 3.20 9.41
N VAL A 70 10.31 2.11 10.07
CA VAL A 70 11.69 1.61 10.06
C VAL A 70 12.04 1.07 8.67
N LEU A 71 11.14 0.28 8.07
CA LEU A 71 11.34 -0.24 6.72
C LEU A 71 11.34 0.90 5.68
N LEU A 72 10.42 1.85 5.82
CA LEU A 72 10.33 2.98 4.88
C LEU A 72 11.59 3.86 4.93
N ILE A 73 12.09 4.20 6.11
CA ILE A 73 13.34 4.98 6.26
C ILE A 73 14.52 4.21 5.68
N LYS A 74 14.64 2.91 5.95
CA LYS A 74 15.68 2.07 5.36
C LYS A 74 15.62 2.08 3.83
N TRP A 75 14.42 1.95 3.25
CA TRP A 75 14.23 1.99 1.80
C TRP A 75 14.67 3.34 1.23
N LEU A 76 14.22 4.45 1.83
CA LEU A 76 14.59 5.81 1.40
C LEU A 76 16.11 6.04 1.43
N LEU A 77 16.78 5.66 2.52
CA LEU A 77 18.23 5.81 2.66
C LEU A 77 19.02 4.98 1.64
N ALA A 78 18.48 3.82 1.22
CA ALA A 78 19.09 2.99 0.19
C ALA A 78 18.96 3.58 -1.23
N GLN A 79 18.08 4.59 -1.46
CA GLN A 79 17.94 5.23 -2.77
C GLN A 79 18.96 6.33 -3.03
N SER A 80 19.64 6.81 -1.98
CA SER A 80 20.60 7.93 -2.04
C SER A 80 22.06 7.46 -2.18
N GLN A 81 22.28 6.16 -2.40
CA GLN A 81 23.58 5.54 -2.67
C GLN A 81 23.71 5.26 -4.16
#